data_AF-A0A7Z9X120-F1
#
_entry.id   AF-A0A7Z9X120-F1
#
_cell.length_a   1.000
_cell.length_b   1.000
_cell.length_c   1.000
_cell.angle_alpha   90.00
_cell.angle_beta   90.00
_cell.angle_gamma   90.00
#
_symmetry.space_group_name_H-M   'P 1'
#
loop_
_entity.id
_entity.type
_entity.pdbx_description
1 polymer ?
#
loop_
_entity_poly.entity_id
_entity_poly.type
_entity_poly.pdbx_seq_one_letter_code
_entity_poly.pdbx_strand_id
1 'polypeptide(L)'
;NVLKELVEHSGGYIEIRKMRVGDPTMSVLEIYVAEYQERNGFLISPENIEQFQAICDREKVGCEVLGEVTGDLQFVVRDKLDGSTPVDIDLSELLGDIPVKTFEDNRSKPDLKPLDLPEDLNVADVLHDVLRLVSVGSKRFLTNKVDRAVTGLIAQQQCCGPLQLTVSDVAVVAQSHFSISGGATAIGEQPIKMLVDPAKGARMAVGESLTNLVWAAIDDLEQVKCSANWMWAPKLPGEGAALYDAAKGMCDAMIAVGMAVDGGKDSLSMATMVGDETVKSPRELVISAYAAMSDINKVVTPDLKRAGASSLLFIDLANGKNRLAGSALAQTRSRLGND
;
A
#
# COMPACT_ATOMS: atom_id res chain seq x y z
N ASN A 1 19.82 -4.66 8.75
CA ASN A 1 19.55 -3.40 8.04
C ASN A 1 19.41 -2.24 9.02
N VAL A 2 18.33 -2.26 9.81
CA VAL A 2 17.94 -1.25 10.82
C VAL A 2 19.10 -0.59 11.58
N LEU A 3 19.98 -1.35 12.22
CA LEU A 3 21.05 -0.78 13.06
C LEU A 3 22.05 0.08 12.27
N LYS A 4 22.32 -0.24 11.00
CA LYS A 4 23.21 0.55 10.15
C LYS A 4 22.56 1.84 9.69
N GLU A 5 21.29 1.77 9.26
CA GLU A 5 20.51 2.94 8.85
C GLU A 5 20.32 3.92 10.01
N LEU A 6 20.13 3.44 11.24
CA LEU A 6 20.02 4.30 12.44
C LEU A 6 21.27 5.15 12.68
N VAL A 7 22.45 4.65 12.33
CA VAL A 7 23.73 5.32 12.58
C VAL A 7 24.45 5.72 11.28
N GLU A 8 23.72 5.79 10.17
CA GLU A 8 24.25 6.04 8.82
C GLU A 8 25.17 7.26 8.77
N HIS A 9 24.79 8.33 9.47
CA HIS A 9 25.51 9.61 9.48
C HIS A 9 26.51 9.76 10.64
N SER A 10 26.70 8.72 11.45
CA SER A 10 27.52 8.82 12.67
C SER A 10 28.47 7.65 12.89
N GLY A 11 28.22 6.47 12.33
CA GLY A 11 28.90 5.26 12.77
C GLY A 11 28.36 4.74 14.10
N GLY A 12 28.71 3.50 14.42
CA GLY A 12 28.28 2.86 15.64
C GLY A 12 29.01 1.56 15.93
N TYR A 13 29.13 1.28 17.22
CA TYR A 13 29.66 0.04 17.75
C TYR A 13 28.51 -0.82 18.27
N ILE A 14 28.48 -2.11 17.91
CA ILE A 14 27.49 -3.07 18.37
C ILE A 14 28.17 -4.30 18.96
N GLU A 15 27.75 -4.69 20.16
CA GLU A 15 28.09 -5.98 20.77
C GLU A 15 26.98 -7.01 20.47
N ILE A 16 27.24 -7.92 19.54
CA ILE A 16 26.20 -8.81 19.00
C ILE A 16 25.61 -9.74 20.06
N ARG A 17 26.41 -10.14 21.06
CA ARG A 17 25.97 -11.04 22.14
C ARG A 17 25.21 -10.35 23.25
N LYS A 18 24.88 -9.06 23.10
CA LYS A 18 23.86 -8.40 23.92
C LYS A 18 22.45 -8.62 23.37
N MET A 19 22.31 -9.03 22.11
CA MET A 19 21.00 -9.32 21.54
C MET A 19 20.44 -10.63 22.11
N ARG A 20 19.19 -10.60 22.56
CA ARG A 20 18.50 -11.79 23.03
C ARG A 20 18.10 -12.66 21.85
N VAL A 21 18.47 -13.94 21.94
CA VAL A 21 18.18 -14.95 20.91
C VAL A 21 17.35 -16.09 21.53
N GLY A 22 16.42 -16.63 20.75
CA GLY A 22 15.64 -17.80 21.16
C GLY A 22 16.42 -19.10 21.07
N ASP A 23 17.44 -19.14 20.21
CA ASP A 23 18.34 -20.27 20.01
C ASP A 23 19.78 -19.82 20.32
N PRO A 24 20.40 -20.32 21.41
CA PRO A 24 21.76 -19.94 21.78
C PRO A 24 22.84 -20.52 20.85
N THR A 25 22.48 -21.45 19.95
CA THR A 25 23.41 -22.07 19.01
C THR A 25 23.62 -21.26 17.73
N MET A 26 22.85 -20.19 17.54
CA MET A 26 22.96 -19.31 16.37
C MET A 26 24.38 -18.71 16.25
N SER A 27 24.92 -18.83 15.05
CA SER A 27 26.14 -18.16 14.61
C SER A 27 25.95 -16.64 14.58
N VAL A 28 27.05 -15.89 14.59
CA VAL A 28 26.99 -14.42 14.49
C VAL A 28 26.26 -13.98 13.22
N LEU A 29 26.46 -14.69 12.10
CA LEU A 29 25.77 -14.40 10.85
C LEU A 29 24.26 -14.51 11.03
N GLU A 30 23.77 -15.64 11.55
CA GLU A 30 22.33 -15.87 11.76
C GLU A 30 21.74 -14.83 12.72
N ILE A 31 22.46 -14.46 13.77
CA ILE A 31 22.04 -13.41 14.71
C ILE A 31 21.96 -12.06 13.99
N TYR A 32 22.93 -11.75 13.12
CA TYR A 32 23.04 -10.43 12.50
C TYR A 32 22.09 -10.24 11.31
N VAL A 33 21.83 -11.27 10.49
CA VAL A 33 21.05 -11.15 9.25
C VAL A 33 19.60 -11.62 9.37
N ALA A 34 19.21 -12.25 10.47
CA ALA A 34 17.84 -12.71 10.63
C ALA A 34 16.83 -11.56 10.60
N GLU A 35 15.74 -11.78 9.86
CA GLU A 35 14.60 -10.86 9.76
C GLU A 35 13.63 -11.07 10.91
N TYR A 36 14.11 -10.78 12.12
CA TYR A 36 13.31 -10.88 13.33
C TYR A 36 12.07 -10.00 13.25
N GLN A 37 10.93 -10.58 13.60
CA GLN A 37 9.66 -9.86 13.76
C GLN A 37 9.60 -9.17 15.13
N GLU A 38 8.70 -8.19 15.25
CA GLU A 38 8.44 -7.43 16.50
C GLU A 38 9.68 -6.77 17.14
N ARG A 39 10.68 -6.37 16.35
CA ARG A 39 11.86 -5.64 16.83
C ARG A 39 11.89 -4.23 16.28
N ASN A 40 12.29 -3.28 17.14
CA ASN A 40 12.52 -1.89 16.78
C ASN A 40 13.89 -1.46 17.33
N GLY A 41 14.62 -0.69 16.54
CA GLY A 41 15.87 -0.05 16.98
C GLY A 41 15.64 1.41 17.35
N PHE A 42 16.27 1.87 18.42
CA PHE A 42 16.17 3.25 18.89
C PHE A 42 17.56 3.80 19.21
N LEU A 43 17.75 5.10 18.94
CA LEU A 43 18.83 5.88 19.52
C LEU A 43 18.27 6.63 20.73
N ILE A 44 18.93 6.46 21.88
CA ILE A 44 18.49 7.03 23.15
C ILE A 44 19.69 7.72 23.77
N SER A 45 19.52 8.98 24.19
CA SER A 45 20.58 9.69 24.93
C SER A 45 20.93 8.94 26.21
N PRO A 46 22.21 8.83 26.59
CA PRO A 46 22.64 8.05 27.75
C PRO A 46 21.91 8.38 29.05
N GLU A 47 21.57 9.65 29.28
CA GLU A 47 20.84 10.12 30.46
C GLU A 47 19.40 9.59 30.57
N ASN A 48 18.81 9.13 29.46
CA ASN A 48 17.43 8.65 29.39
C ASN A 48 17.31 7.12 29.43
N ILE A 49 18.44 6.38 29.39
CA ILE A 49 18.39 4.92 29.20
C ILE A 49 17.73 4.19 30.38
N GLU A 50 17.99 4.62 31.61
CA GLU A 50 17.40 4.02 32.81
C GLU A 50 15.88 4.21 32.83
N GLN A 51 15.41 5.41 32.47
CA GLN A 51 13.99 5.70 32.39
C GLN A 51 13.32 4.87 31.30
N PHE A 52 13.96 4.75 30.12
CA PHE A 52 13.43 3.94 29.02
C PHE A 52 13.33 2.46 29.40
N GLN A 53 14.36 1.90 30.03
CA GLN A 53 14.35 0.52 30.53
C GLN A 53 13.28 0.30 31.58
N ALA A 54 13.07 1.24 32.49
CA ALA A 54 12.00 1.15 33.48
C ALA A 54 10.59 1.13 32.83
N ILE A 55 10.40 1.85 31.71
CA ILE A 55 9.17 1.78 30.91
C ILE A 55 9.05 0.40 30.26
N CYS A 56 10.11 -0.10 29.62
CA CYS A 56 10.12 -1.44 29.02
C CYS A 56 9.81 -2.55 30.03
N ASP A 57 10.40 -2.50 31.22
CA ASP A 57 10.16 -3.47 32.30
C ASP A 57 8.70 -3.42 32.78
N ARG A 58 8.13 -2.21 32.93
CA ARG A 58 6.72 -2.02 33.29
C ARG A 58 5.79 -2.64 32.25
N GLU A 59 6.08 -2.44 30.96
CA GLU A 59 5.30 -2.97 29.83
C GLU A 59 5.66 -4.43 29.46
N LYS A 60 6.64 -5.03 30.16
CA LYS A 60 7.17 -6.38 29.91
C LYS A 60 7.71 -6.59 28.49
N VAL A 61 8.36 -5.55 27.96
CA VAL A 61 9.01 -5.54 26.65
C VAL A 61 10.52 -5.71 26.84
N GLY A 62 11.15 -6.58 26.05
CA GLY A 62 12.60 -6.73 26.07
C GLY A 62 13.30 -5.46 25.58
N CYS A 63 14.34 -5.03 26.29
CA CYS A 63 15.19 -3.90 25.90
C CYS A 63 16.66 -4.30 26.04
N GLU A 64 17.36 -4.41 24.90
CA GLU A 64 18.78 -4.71 24.86
C GLU A 64 19.61 -3.48 24.44
N VAL A 65 20.53 -3.03 25.28
CA VAL A 65 21.47 -1.94 24.95
C VAL A 65 22.62 -2.50 24.14
N LEU A 66 22.45 -2.59 22.82
CA LEU A 66 23.37 -3.29 21.92
C LEU A 66 24.74 -2.60 21.80
N GLY A 67 24.81 -1.27 21.93
CA GLY A 67 26.06 -0.54 21.79
C GLY A 67 25.87 0.97 21.76
N GLU A 68 26.77 1.68 21.07
CA GLU A 68 26.92 3.14 21.17
C GLU A 68 27.19 3.78 19.80
N VAL A 69 26.77 5.04 19.65
CA VAL A 69 27.09 5.87 18.48
C VAL A 69 28.50 6.44 18.65
N THR A 70 29.36 6.26 17.66
CA THR A 70 30.80 6.56 17.77
C THR A 70 31.19 7.92 17.19
N GLY A 71 30.48 8.41 16.16
CA GLY A 71 30.78 9.67 15.49
C GLY A 71 31.92 9.61 14.46
N ASP A 72 32.45 8.41 14.17
CA ASP A 72 33.61 8.17 13.30
C ASP A 72 33.24 7.57 11.93
N LEU A 73 31.94 7.45 11.62
CA LEU A 73 31.40 6.84 10.39
C LEU A 73 31.77 5.36 10.19
N GLN A 74 32.36 4.71 11.20
CA GLN A 74 32.64 3.27 11.16
C GLN A 74 31.48 2.49 11.78
N PHE A 75 31.10 1.39 11.14
CA PHE A 75 30.12 0.45 11.70
C PHE A 75 30.81 -0.85 12.08
N VAL A 76 30.91 -1.07 13.39
CA VAL A 76 31.66 -2.19 13.97
C VAL A 76 30.70 -3.12 14.71
N VAL A 77 30.74 -4.42 14.38
CA VAL A 77 30.07 -5.47 15.14
C VAL A 77 31.12 -6.36 15.76
N ARG A 78 31.09 -6.50 17.09
CA ARG A 78 31.96 -7.43 17.82
C ARG A 78 31.19 -8.59 18.42
N ASP A 79 31.89 -9.71 18.54
CA ASP A 79 31.45 -10.87 19.30
C ASP A 79 32.35 -11.07 20.52
N LYS A 80 31.84 -10.76 21.72
CA LYS A 80 32.58 -10.99 22.97
C LYS A 80 32.84 -12.48 23.27
N LEU A 81 32.12 -13.41 22.64
CA LEU A 81 32.27 -14.84 22.91
C LEU A 81 33.65 -15.36 22.48
N ASP A 82 34.13 -14.91 21.32
CA ASP A 82 35.41 -15.33 20.74
C ASP A 82 36.38 -14.15 20.48
N GLY A 83 35.95 -12.91 20.75
CA GLY A 83 36.74 -11.69 20.57
C GLY A 83 36.84 -11.22 19.11
N SER A 84 36.06 -11.82 18.20
CA SER A 84 36.10 -11.47 16.78
C SER A 84 35.38 -10.15 16.48
N THR A 85 35.72 -9.57 15.32
CA THR A 85 35.05 -8.38 14.76
C THR A 85 34.53 -8.75 13.36
N PRO A 86 33.38 -9.44 13.27
CA PRO A 86 32.85 -9.94 12.01
C PRO A 86 32.37 -8.84 11.03
N VAL A 87 32.15 -7.62 11.52
CA VAL A 87 31.83 -6.46 10.67
C VAL A 87 32.68 -5.28 11.13
N ASP A 88 33.42 -4.69 10.19
CA ASP A 88 34.22 -3.48 10.36
C ASP A 88 34.22 -2.77 9.01
N ILE A 89 33.33 -1.80 8.83
CA ILE A 89 33.03 -1.21 7.53
C ILE A 89 32.84 0.31 7.67
N ASP A 90 33.43 1.07 6.75
CA ASP A 90 33.14 2.48 6.56
C ASP A 90 31.74 2.67 5.94
N LEU A 91 30.85 3.36 6.65
CA LEU A 91 29.48 3.57 6.20
C LEU A 91 29.42 4.41 4.92
N SER A 92 30.38 5.29 4.67
CA SER A 92 30.42 6.10 3.44
C SER A 92 30.68 5.25 2.21
N GLU A 93 31.43 4.16 2.32
CA GLU A 93 31.65 3.22 1.22
C GLU A 93 30.44 2.31 0.97
N LEU A 94 29.70 1.97 2.04
CA LEU A 94 28.58 1.03 1.97
C LEU A 94 27.26 1.69 1.55
N LEU A 95 26.97 2.87 2.08
CA LEU A 95 25.72 3.62 1.88
C LEU A 95 25.90 4.87 1.01
N GLY A 96 27.14 5.20 0.62
CA GLY A 96 27.43 6.30 -0.29
C GLY A 96 26.83 6.13 -1.69
N ASP A 97 27.06 7.13 -2.55
CA ASP A 97 26.40 7.33 -3.84
C ASP A 97 26.35 6.07 -4.73
N ILE A 98 25.28 5.29 -4.61
CA ILE A 98 24.98 4.18 -5.51
C ILE A 98 24.75 4.79 -6.91
N PRO A 99 25.51 4.39 -7.94
CA PRO A 99 25.37 4.96 -9.27
C PRO A 99 23.94 4.83 -9.78
N VAL A 100 23.40 5.91 -10.34
CA VAL A 100 22.08 5.91 -10.99
C VAL A 100 22.08 4.88 -12.12
N LYS A 101 21.17 3.90 -12.04
CA LYS A 101 21.03 2.86 -13.06
C LYS A 101 20.19 3.35 -14.23
N THR A 102 20.66 3.10 -15.45
CA THR A 102 19.89 3.29 -16.68
C THR A 102 19.25 1.97 -17.09
N PHE A 103 17.95 1.99 -17.36
CA PHE A 103 17.22 0.84 -17.88
C PHE A 103 16.70 1.17 -19.28
N GLU A 104 16.92 0.26 -20.23
CA GLU A 104 16.43 0.37 -21.60
C GLU A 104 15.37 -0.70 -21.85
N ASP A 105 14.22 -0.30 -22.40
CA ASP A 105 13.11 -1.19 -22.74
C ASP A 105 12.30 -0.61 -23.91
N ASN A 106 11.49 -1.44 -24.57
CA ASN A 106 10.69 -1.05 -25.73
C ASN A 106 9.20 -1.11 -25.41
N ARG A 107 8.45 -0.09 -25.81
CA ARG A 107 6.98 -0.13 -25.70
C ARG A 107 6.42 -1.25 -26.55
N SER A 108 5.58 -2.08 -25.94
CA SER A 108 4.79 -3.10 -26.61
C SER A 108 3.33 -2.70 -26.59
N LYS A 109 2.65 -2.73 -27.74
CA LYS A 109 1.20 -2.53 -27.82
C LYS A 109 0.52 -3.90 -27.82
N PRO A 110 -0.34 -4.21 -26.85
CA PRO A 110 -1.09 -5.45 -26.89
C PRO A 110 -2.05 -5.45 -28.10
N ASP A 111 -2.16 -6.60 -28.77
CA ASP A 111 -3.16 -6.82 -29.82
C ASP A 111 -4.52 -7.09 -29.17
N LEU A 112 -5.24 -6.01 -28.85
CA LEU A 112 -6.52 -6.06 -28.16
C LEU A 112 -7.68 -6.07 -29.16
N LYS A 113 -8.59 -7.03 -28.96
CA LYS A 113 -9.80 -7.15 -29.76
C LYS A 113 -10.98 -6.42 -29.11
N PRO A 114 -11.89 -5.83 -29.92
CA PRO A 114 -13.15 -5.32 -29.41
C PRO A 114 -13.89 -6.35 -28.59
N LEU A 115 -14.66 -5.88 -27.60
CA LEU A 115 -15.54 -6.74 -26.85
C LEU A 115 -16.75 -7.10 -27.72
N ASP A 116 -16.82 -8.36 -28.12
CA ASP A 116 -17.96 -8.91 -28.86
C ASP A 116 -19.04 -9.36 -27.86
N LEU A 117 -20.15 -8.64 -27.82
CA LEU A 117 -21.29 -8.93 -26.96
C LEU A 117 -22.41 -9.55 -27.80
N PRO A 118 -23.00 -10.69 -27.38
CA PRO A 118 -24.13 -11.28 -28.09
C PRO A 118 -25.30 -10.30 -28.22
N GLU A 119 -25.99 -10.31 -29.36
CA GLU A 119 -27.18 -9.46 -29.57
C GLU A 119 -28.31 -9.80 -28.60
N ASP A 120 -28.40 -11.07 -28.17
CA ASP A 120 -29.38 -11.58 -27.21
C ASP A 120 -28.89 -11.49 -25.76
N LEU A 121 -27.86 -10.67 -25.49
CA LEU A 121 -27.31 -10.51 -24.14
C LEU A 121 -28.37 -9.97 -23.17
N ASN A 122 -28.73 -10.82 -22.22
CA ASN A 122 -29.66 -10.48 -21.16
C ASN A 122 -28.93 -9.84 -19.96
N VAL A 123 -29.43 -8.69 -19.50
CA VAL A 123 -28.89 -7.96 -18.34
C VAL A 123 -28.94 -8.80 -17.06
N ALA A 124 -29.97 -9.64 -16.88
CA ALA A 124 -30.08 -10.48 -15.70
C ALA A 124 -28.94 -11.52 -15.63
N ASP A 125 -28.57 -12.10 -16.77
CA ASP A 125 -27.47 -13.06 -16.86
C ASP A 125 -26.11 -12.38 -16.66
N VAL A 126 -25.95 -11.16 -17.21
CA VAL A 126 -24.77 -10.32 -16.95
C VAL A 126 -24.62 -10.03 -15.46
N LEU A 127 -25.69 -9.59 -14.79
CA LEU A 127 -25.67 -9.29 -13.36
C LEU A 127 -25.37 -10.55 -12.54
N HIS A 128 -25.95 -11.70 -12.91
CA HIS A 128 -25.66 -12.97 -12.27
C HIS A 128 -24.15 -13.29 -12.31
N ASP A 129 -23.49 -13.11 -13.46
CA ASP A 129 -22.06 -13.40 -13.59
C ASP A 129 -21.20 -12.36 -12.87
N VAL A 130 -21.50 -11.07 -13.06
CA VAL A 130 -20.71 -9.96 -12.51
C VAL A 130 -20.74 -9.97 -10.97
N LEU A 131 -21.91 -10.19 -10.36
CA LEU A 131 -22.03 -10.23 -8.89
C LEU A 131 -21.35 -11.45 -8.25
N ARG A 132 -20.97 -12.46 -9.04
CA ARG A 132 -20.23 -13.65 -8.58
C ARG A 132 -18.72 -13.50 -8.72
N LEU A 133 -18.23 -12.49 -9.45
CA LEU A 133 -16.81 -12.17 -9.43
C LEU A 133 -16.39 -11.76 -8.01
N VAL A 134 -15.31 -12.35 -7.50
CA VAL A 134 -14.82 -12.07 -6.15
C VAL A 134 -14.48 -10.58 -5.97
N SER A 135 -14.00 -9.91 -7.01
CA SER A 135 -13.74 -8.46 -7.03
C SER A 135 -15.00 -7.61 -6.83
N VAL A 136 -16.18 -8.07 -7.25
CA VAL A 136 -17.45 -7.33 -7.14
C VAL A 136 -18.30 -7.81 -5.97
N GLY A 137 -18.43 -9.12 -5.79
CA GLY A 137 -19.29 -9.75 -4.79
C GLY A 137 -18.95 -9.35 -3.34
N SER A 138 -19.84 -9.74 -2.42
CA SER A 138 -19.74 -9.37 -1.00
C SER A 138 -18.38 -9.70 -0.38
N LYS A 139 -17.82 -8.74 0.37
CA LYS A 139 -16.53 -8.86 1.08
C LYS A 139 -16.69 -9.25 2.55
N ARG A 140 -17.88 -9.71 2.98
CA ARG A 140 -18.15 -10.13 4.36
C ARG A 140 -17.15 -11.13 4.93
N PHE A 141 -16.62 -12.01 4.08
CA PHE A 141 -15.62 -12.99 4.51
C PHE A 141 -14.27 -12.38 4.93
N LEU A 142 -13.96 -11.15 4.48
CA LEU A 142 -12.79 -10.38 4.92
C LEU A 142 -13.14 -9.60 6.20
N THR A 143 -14.28 -8.91 6.21
CA THR A 143 -14.62 -8.03 7.33
C THR A 143 -14.92 -8.80 8.61
N ASN A 144 -15.56 -9.98 8.54
CA ASN A 144 -15.98 -10.73 9.73
C ASN A 144 -14.83 -11.37 10.51
N LYS A 145 -13.61 -11.41 9.95
CA LYS A 145 -12.44 -12.06 10.57
C LYS A 145 -11.58 -11.12 11.40
N VAL A 146 -11.75 -9.81 11.20
CA VAL A 146 -10.88 -8.79 11.78
C VAL A 146 -11.67 -7.88 12.72
N ASP A 147 -11.01 -7.43 13.77
CA ASP A 147 -11.52 -6.37 14.63
C ASP A 147 -11.70 -5.08 13.80
N ARG A 148 -12.75 -4.32 14.10
CA ARG A 148 -13.08 -3.06 13.42
C ARG A 148 -13.46 -1.95 14.40
N ALA A 149 -13.31 -2.16 15.70
CA ALA A 149 -13.81 -1.29 16.76
C ALA A 149 -12.79 -1.01 17.87
N VAL A 150 -11.72 -1.80 17.99
CA VAL A 150 -10.61 -1.56 18.91
C VAL A 150 -10.10 -0.13 18.75
N THR A 151 -9.69 0.49 19.87
CA THR A 151 -9.49 1.94 20.13
C THR A 151 -10.73 2.74 20.51
N GLY A 152 -11.93 2.35 20.05
CA GLY A 152 -13.15 3.14 20.24
C GLY A 152 -13.17 4.45 19.44
N LEU A 153 -12.27 4.62 18.46
CA LEU A 153 -12.14 5.82 17.62
C LEU A 153 -12.66 5.60 16.19
N ILE A 154 -13.20 4.43 15.86
CA ILE A 154 -13.64 4.13 14.50
C ILE A 154 -15.02 4.75 14.25
N ALA A 155 -15.08 5.79 13.40
CA ALA A 155 -16.30 6.54 13.11
C ALA A 155 -17.06 5.99 11.89
N GLN A 156 -16.36 5.52 10.86
CA GLN A 156 -16.94 4.82 9.71
C GLN A 156 -16.14 3.56 9.41
N GLN A 157 -16.83 2.41 9.45
CA GLN A 157 -16.30 1.10 9.09
C GLN A 157 -16.68 0.72 7.65
N GLN A 158 -16.19 -0.43 7.18
CA GLN A 158 -16.57 -1.03 5.89
C GLN A 158 -18.07 -1.34 5.80
N CYS A 159 -18.75 -1.52 6.95
CA CYS A 159 -20.16 -1.87 7.02
C CYS A 159 -21.06 -0.63 7.08
N CYS A 160 -22.15 -0.64 6.32
CA CYS A 160 -23.13 0.44 6.25
C CYS A 160 -24.56 -0.05 6.54
N GLY A 161 -25.35 0.88 7.06
CA GLY A 161 -26.78 0.71 7.32
C GLY A 161 -27.14 -0.37 8.37
N PRO A 162 -28.44 -0.51 8.68
CA PRO A 162 -28.93 -1.46 9.69
C PRO A 162 -28.59 -2.92 9.41
N LEU A 163 -28.33 -3.26 8.14
CA LEU A 163 -27.99 -4.60 7.70
C LEU A 163 -26.48 -4.90 7.77
N GLN A 164 -25.65 -3.93 8.13
CA GLN A 164 -24.18 -4.04 8.15
C GLN A 164 -23.64 -4.59 6.82
N LEU A 165 -24.05 -4.00 5.70
CA LEU A 165 -23.57 -4.41 4.37
C LEU A 165 -22.17 -3.86 4.13
N THR A 166 -21.24 -4.67 3.62
CA THR A 166 -19.84 -4.30 3.40
C THR A 166 -19.69 -3.47 2.12
N VAL A 167 -20.19 -2.25 2.15
CA VAL A 167 -20.32 -1.37 0.98
C VAL A 167 -19.81 0.04 1.21
N SER A 168 -19.17 0.34 2.35
CA SER A 168 -18.58 1.67 2.56
C SER A 168 -17.44 1.91 1.58
N ASP A 169 -17.45 3.06 0.92
CA ASP A 169 -16.36 3.49 0.02
C ASP A 169 -15.17 4.08 0.80
N VAL A 170 -15.42 4.59 2.01
CA VAL A 170 -14.44 5.29 2.86
C VAL A 170 -14.41 4.72 4.27
N ALA A 171 -13.24 4.77 4.91
CA ALA A 171 -13.07 4.53 6.34
C ALA A 171 -12.71 5.83 7.05
N VAL A 172 -13.26 6.05 8.26
CA VAL A 172 -13.02 7.27 9.04
C VAL A 172 -12.68 6.92 10.48
N VAL A 173 -11.63 7.56 11.00
CA VAL A 173 -11.12 7.38 12.36
C VAL A 173 -11.02 8.73 13.05
N ALA A 174 -11.54 8.83 14.27
CA ALA A 174 -11.39 9.99 15.14
C ALA A 174 -9.96 10.12 15.63
N GLN A 175 -9.47 11.35 15.76
CA GLN A 175 -8.13 11.61 16.28
C GLN A 175 -8.03 11.40 17.80
N SER A 176 -9.14 11.56 18.53
CA SER A 176 -9.19 11.37 19.98
C SER A 176 -10.63 11.12 20.45
N HIS A 177 -10.80 10.67 21.70
CA HIS A 177 -12.11 10.47 22.32
C HIS A 177 -12.85 11.77 22.68
N PHE A 178 -12.21 12.92 22.52
CA PHE A 178 -12.74 14.23 22.96
C PHE A 178 -12.95 15.23 21.83
N SER A 179 -12.55 14.88 20.60
CA SER A 179 -12.67 15.74 19.42
C SER A 179 -13.55 15.07 18.37
N ILE A 180 -14.17 15.88 17.52
CA ILE A 180 -14.85 15.43 16.30
C ILE A 180 -13.93 15.50 15.07
N SER A 181 -12.67 15.88 15.23
CA SER A 181 -11.67 15.81 14.17
C SER A 181 -11.15 14.38 13.99
N GLY A 182 -10.64 14.09 12.80
CA GLY A 182 -10.13 12.76 12.47
C GLY A 182 -9.44 12.70 11.12
N GLY A 183 -9.40 11.50 10.56
CA GLY A 183 -8.91 11.25 9.22
C GLY A 183 -9.79 10.27 8.46
N ALA A 184 -9.88 10.48 7.15
CA ALA A 184 -10.52 9.57 6.20
C ALA A 184 -9.45 8.86 5.36
N THR A 185 -9.73 7.63 4.96
CA THR A 185 -8.91 6.91 3.98
C THR A 185 -9.75 6.09 3.01
N ALA A 186 -9.29 6.00 1.77
CA ALA A 186 -9.91 5.25 0.69
C ALA A 186 -8.83 4.66 -0.22
N ILE A 187 -9.20 3.61 -0.95
CA ILE A 187 -8.28 2.88 -1.85
C ILE A 187 -8.82 2.96 -3.28
N GLY A 188 -7.92 3.06 -4.26
CA GLY A 188 -8.20 2.84 -5.67
C GLY A 188 -7.16 1.95 -6.34
N GLU A 189 -7.59 1.04 -7.21
CA GLU A 189 -6.77 0.03 -7.87
C GLU A 189 -7.43 -0.43 -9.19
N GLN A 190 -6.67 -0.51 -10.28
CA GLN A 190 -7.25 -0.80 -11.61
C GLN A 190 -6.38 -1.75 -12.46
N PRO A 191 -5.97 -2.92 -11.93
CA PRO A 191 -5.00 -3.81 -12.57
C PRO A 191 -5.49 -4.37 -13.91
N ILE A 192 -6.78 -4.68 -14.03
CA ILE A 192 -7.36 -5.19 -15.28
C ILE A 192 -7.32 -4.10 -16.37
N LYS A 193 -7.56 -2.82 -16.01
CA LYS A 193 -7.47 -1.71 -16.97
C LYS A 193 -6.01 -1.41 -17.35
N MET A 194 -5.04 -1.71 -16.50
CA MET A 194 -3.61 -1.59 -16.84
C MET A 194 -3.13 -2.65 -17.84
N LEU A 195 -3.86 -3.76 -18.00
CA LEU A 195 -3.65 -4.70 -19.11
C LEU A 195 -4.07 -4.09 -20.46
N VAL A 196 -5.06 -3.20 -20.46
CA VAL A 196 -5.52 -2.46 -21.65
C VAL A 196 -4.55 -1.32 -21.95
N ASP A 197 -4.34 -0.45 -20.96
CA ASP A 197 -3.56 0.77 -21.09
C ASP A 197 -2.98 1.16 -19.72
N PRO A 198 -1.65 1.03 -19.51
CA PRO A 198 -0.99 1.32 -18.23
C PRO A 198 -1.25 2.74 -17.71
N ALA A 199 -1.17 3.75 -18.58
CA ALA A 199 -1.34 5.15 -18.19
C ALA A 199 -2.79 5.45 -17.79
N LYS A 200 -3.77 4.96 -18.56
CA LYS A 200 -5.19 5.13 -18.22
C LYS A 200 -5.55 4.33 -16.98
N GLY A 201 -5.04 3.11 -16.81
CA GLY A 201 -5.24 2.30 -15.62
C GLY A 201 -4.72 3.01 -14.36
N ALA A 202 -3.51 3.57 -14.41
CA ALA A 202 -2.95 4.35 -13.31
C ALA A 202 -3.79 5.60 -12.98
N ARG A 203 -4.24 6.35 -14.00
CA ARG A 203 -5.17 7.46 -13.80
C ARG A 203 -6.48 7.02 -13.14
N MET A 204 -7.02 5.86 -13.54
CA MET A 204 -8.26 5.34 -12.96
C MET A 204 -8.06 4.89 -11.51
N ALA A 205 -6.89 4.38 -11.11
CA ALA A 205 -6.59 4.06 -9.72
C ALA A 205 -6.58 5.33 -8.83
N VAL A 206 -5.99 6.43 -9.32
CA VAL A 206 -6.08 7.75 -8.65
C VAL A 206 -7.53 8.21 -8.59
N GLY A 207 -8.25 8.18 -9.71
CA GLY A 207 -9.65 8.59 -9.79
C GLY A 207 -10.56 7.81 -8.82
N GLU A 208 -10.42 6.49 -8.77
CA GLU A 208 -11.19 5.63 -7.87
C GLU A 208 -10.92 5.96 -6.40
N SER A 209 -9.65 6.17 -6.02
CA SER A 209 -9.31 6.54 -4.64
C SER A 209 -10.00 7.83 -4.22
N LEU A 210 -10.10 8.82 -5.13
CA LEU A 210 -10.76 10.09 -4.89
C LEU A 210 -12.29 9.96 -4.86
N THR A 211 -12.88 9.18 -5.79
CA THR A 211 -14.34 8.96 -5.81
C THR A 211 -14.81 8.12 -4.63
N ASN A 212 -13.94 7.30 -4.05
CA ASN A 212 -14.21 6.62 -2.80
C ASN A 212 -14.08 7.58 -1.61
N LEU A 213 -13.05 8.43 -1.61
CA LEU A 213 -12.78 9.38 -0.52
C LEU A 213 -13.81 10.52 -0.40
N VAL A 214 -14.41 10.95 -1.52
CA VAL A 214 -15.31 12.13 -1.60
C VAL A 214 -16.52 12.09 -0.66
N TRP A 215 -16.87 10.90 -0.15
CA TRP A 215 -17.97 10.72 0.79
C TRP A 215 -17.63 11.11 2.23
N ALA A 216 -16.36 11.38 2.51
CA ALA A 216 -15.92 12.10 3.70
C ALA A 216 -15.79 13.60 3.38
N ALA A 217 -16.34 14.46 4.24
CA ALA A 217 -16.20 15.91 4.10
C ALA A 217 -14.74 16.34 4.37
N ILE A 218 -14.01 16.61 3.29
CA ILE A 218 -12.63 17.13 3.30
C ILE A 218 -12.69 18.58 2.85
N ASP A 219 -12.06 19.47 3.62
CA ASP A 219 -12.18 20.92 3.41
C ASP A 219 -11.39 21.41 2.18
N ASP A 220 -10.26 20.78 1.89
CA ASP A 220 -9.39 21.13 0.76
C ASP A 220 -8.74 19.88 0.16
N LEU A 221 -8.84 19.75 -1.18
CA LEU A 221 -8.29 18.63 -1.93
C LEU A 221 -6.75 18.58 -1.87
N GLU A 222 -6.07 19.72 -1.70
CA GLU A 222 -4.60 19.76 -1.59
C GLU A 222 -4.06 19.05 -0.33
N GLN A 223 -4.93 18.86 0.67
CA GLN A 223 -4.62 18.11 1.89
C GLN A 223 -4.62 16.60 1.68
N VAL A 224 -5.20 16.12 0.57
CA VAL A 224 -5.21 14.69 0.24
C VAL A 224 -3.81 14.27 -0.15
N LYS A 225 -3.26 13.32 0.61
CA LYS A 225 -2.00 12.62 0.31
C LYS A 225 -2.28 11.14 0.09
N CYS A 226 -1.29 10.42 -0.42
CA CYS A 226 -1.41 8.98 -0.55
C CYS A 226 -0.11 8.22 -0.44
N SER A 227 -0.27 6.95 -0.10
CA SER A 227 0.72 5.94 -0.41
C SER A 227 0.48 5.38 -1.81
N ALA A 228 1.52 5.34 -2.65
CA ALA A 228 1.50 4.67 -3.95
C ALA A 228 2.30 3.36 -3.90
N ASN A 229 1.63 2.22 -4.10
CA ASN A 229 2.26 0.90 -4.04
C ASN A 229 2.24 0.23 -5.41
N TRP A 230 3.41 -0.21 -5.88
CA TRP A 230 3.63 -0.73 -7.23
C TRP A 230 3.95 -2.22 -7.19
N MET A 231 3.10 -3.05 -7.81
CA MET A 231 3.35 -4.47 -8.01
C MET A 231 3.53 -4.73 -9.51
N TRP A 232 4.76 -5.08 -9.90
CA TRP A 232 5.14 -5.10 -11.30
C TRP A 232 6.23 -6.14 -11.60
N ALA A 233 6.38 -6.52 -12.87
CA ALA A 233 7.46 -7.40 -13.35
C ALA A 233 8.31 -6.70 -14.42
N PRO A 234 9.00 -5.58 -14.12
CA PRO A 234 9.62 -4.69 -15.11
C PRO A 234 10.80 -5.31 -15.86
N LYS A 235 11.32 -6.44 -15.38
CA LYS A 235 12.39 -7.19 -16.05
C LYS A 235 11.91 -7.98 -17.27
N LEU A 236 10.59 -8.13 -17.44
CA LEU A 236 10.02 -8.77 -18.63
C LEU A 236 9.93 -7.77 -19.78
N PRO A 237 10.06 -8.21 -21.05
CA PRO A 237 10.04 -7.32 -22.21
C PRO A 237 8.81 -6.41 -22.25
N GLY A 238 9.04 -5.10 -22.35
CA GLY A 238 8.02 -4.05 -22.43
C GLY A 238 7.37 -3.66 -21.12
N GLU A 239 7.63 -4.36 -20.01
CA GLU A 239 7.04 -4.04 -18.71
C GLU A 239 7.71 -2.83 -18.05
N GLY A 240 9.00 -2.58 -18.29
CA GLY A 240 9.68 -1.37 -17.80
C GLY A 240 9.13 -0.11 -18.48
N ALA A 241 8.93 -0.16 -19.80
CA ALA A 241 8.30 0.94 -20.53
C ALA A 241 6.84 1.18 -20.09
N ALA A 242 6.09 0.10 -19.83
CA ALA A 242 4.71 0.20 -19.33
C ALA A 242 4.63 0.79 -17.91
N LEU A 243 5.58 0.44 -17.02
CA LEU A 243 5.68 1.01 -15.67
C LEU A 243 5.93 2.52 -15.74
N TYR A 244 6.82 2.96 -16.64
CA TYR A 244 7.08 4.38 -16.88
C TYR A 244 5.82 5.12 -17.38
N ASP A 245 5.10 4.54 -18.35
CA ASP A 245 3.87 5.13 -18.88
C ASP A 245 2.77 5.21 -17.80
N ALA A 246 2.66 4.21 -16.91
CA ALA A 246 1.78 4.24 -15.75
C ALA A 246 2.17 5.32 -14.73
N ALA A 247 3.46 5.43 -14.38
CA ALA A 247 3.96 6.46 -13.47
C ALA A 247 3.70 7.88 -14.02
N LYS A 248 3.89 8.09 -15.32
CA LYS A 248 3.55 9.34 -15.98
C LYS A 248 2.05 9.62 -15.94
N GLY A 249 1.21 8.64 -16.27
CA GLY A 249 -0.25 8.78 -16.22
C GLY A 249 -0.78 9.08 -14.81
N MET A 250 -0.18 8.47 -13.78
CA MET A 250 -0.45 8.78 -12.38
C MET A 250 -0.06 10.22 -12.04
N CYS A 251 1.16 10.63 -12.41
CA CYS A 251 1.69 11.97 -12.15
C CYS A 251 0.82 13.06 -12.79
N ASP A 252 0.48 12.91 -14.07
CA ASP A 252 -0.38 13.86 -14.79
C ASP A 252 -1.76 13.98 -14.11
N ALA A 253 -2.32 12.87 -13.64
CA ALA A 253 -3.60 12.86 -12.92
C ALA A 253 -3.51 13.57 -11.57
N MET A 254 -2.47 13.28 -10.78
CA MET A 254 -2.23 13.87 -9.46
C MET A 254 -1.98 15.37 -9.53
N ILE A 255 -1.17 15.83 -10.50
CA ILE A 255 -0.95 17.25 -10.77
C ILE A 255 -2.27 17.96 -11.09
N ALA A 256 -3.13 17.35 -11.91
CA ALA A 256 -4.39 17.95 -12.30
C ALA A 256 -5.37 18.12 -11.12
N VAL A 257 -5.27 17.29 -10.08
CA VAL A 257 -6.14 17.34 -8.90
C VAL A 257 -5.50 17.97 -7.66
N GLY A 258 -4.21 18.33 -7.70
CA GLY A 258 -3.48 18.88 -6.54
C GLY A 258 -3.12 17.86 -5.46
N MET A 259 -3.07 16.57 -5.81
CA MET A 259 -2.76 15.46 -4.91
C MET A 259 -1.26 15.07 -5.00
N ALA A 260 -0.68 14.52 -3.94
CA ALA A 260 0.72 14.08 -3.94
C ALA A 260 0.95 12.76 -3.21
N VAL A 261 1.99 12.03 -3.65
CA VAL A 261 2.52 10.86 -2.97
C VAL A 261 3.51 11.31 -1.89
N ASP A 262 3.31 10.87 -0.65
CA ASP A 262 4.22 11.12 0.49
C ASP A 262 4.70 9.82 1.15
N GLY A 263 4.30 8.66 0.61
CA GLY A 263 4.82 7.35 0.98
C GLY A 263 4.54 6.32 -0.11
N GLY A 264 5.13 5.13 0.01
CA GLY A 264 4.94 4.11 -1.01
C GLY A 264 5.97 3.00 -0.95
N LYS A 265 5.77 1.99 -1.79
CA LYS A 265 6.68 0.87 -1.95
C LYS A 265 6.54 0.25 -3.33
N ASP A 266 7.56 -0.48 -3.75
CA ASP A 266 7.53 -1.30 -4.95
C ASP A 266 7.84 -2.78 -4.66
N SER A 267 7.26 -3.64 -5.48
CA SER A 267 7.52 -5.08 -5.56
C SER A 267 7.68 -5.44 -7.04
N LEU A 268 8.93 -5.63 -7.47
CA LEU A 268 9.33 -5.65 -8.89
C LEU A 268 9.64 -7.07 -9.43
N SER A 269 9.11 -8.09 -8.79
CA SER A 269 9.30 -9.50 -9.18
C SER A 269 7.97 -10.26 -9.27
N MET A 270 6.91 -9.60 -9.74
CA MET A 270 5.55 -10.15 -9.81
C MET A 270 5.34 -11.12 -10.99
N ALA A 271 6.25 -12.09 -11.12
CA ALA A 271 6.17 -13.16 -12.09
C ALA A 271 6.77 -14.45 -11.50
N THR A 272 6.23 -15.60 -11.91
CA THR A 272 6.71 -16.91 -11.49
C THR A 272 6.79 -17.87 -12.67
N MET A 273 7.65 -18.88 -12.56
CA MET A 273 7.73 -19.97 -13.53
C MET A 273 6.89 -21.15 -13.03
N VAL A 274 5.99 -21.64 -13.86
CA VAL A 274 5.17 -22.84 -13.62
C VAL A 274 5.46 -23.84 -14.74
N GLY A 275 6.33 -24.81 -14.46
CA GLY A 275 6.91 -25.64 -15.52
C GLY A 275 7.71 -24.78 -16.50
N ASP A 276 7.38 -24.85 -17.78
CA ASP A 276 8.02 -24.07 -18.85
C ASP A 276 7.31 -22.73 -19.14
N GLU A 277 6.21 -22.42 -18.42
CA GLU A 277 5.43 -21.21 -18.64
C GLU A 277 5.76 -20.11 -17.62
N THR A 278 5.87 -18.86 -18.09
CA THR A 278 5.93 -17.69 -17.23
C THR A 278 4.52 -17.19 -16.94
N VAL A 279 4.10 -17.26 -15.67
CA VAL A 279 2.86 -16.66 -15.19
C VAL A 279 3.20 -15.34 -14.50
N LYS A 280 2.66 -14.23 -15.02
CA LYS A 280 2.86 -12.90 -14.42
C LYS A 280 1.56 -12.33 -13.89
N SER A 281 1.64 -11.59 -12.79
CA SER A 281 0.50 -10.81 -12.30
C SER A 281 0.16 -9.71 -13.31
N PRO A 282 -1.10 -9.24 -13.30
CA PRO A 282 -1.41 -7.95 -13.89
C PRO A 282 -0.52 -6.85 -13.30
N ARG A 283 -0.31 -5.82 -14.10
CA ARG A 283 0.27 -4.56 -13.67
C ARG A 283 -0.62 -3.95 -12.61
N GLU A 284 -0.06 -3.55 -11.47
CA GLU A 284 -0.88 -3.07 -10.36
C GLU A 284 -0.23 -1.86 -9.67
N LEU A 285 -1.05 -0.82 -9.53
CA LEU A 285 -0.79 0.35 -8.72
C LEU A 285 -1.98 0.50 -7.78
N VAL A 286 -1.69 0.49 -6.49
CA VAL A 286 -2.66 0.73 -5.42
C VAL A 286 -2.41 2.12 -4.84
N ILE A 287 -3.42 2.97 -4.93
CA ILE A 287 -3.43 4.30 -4.32
C ILE A 287 -4.23 4.23 -3.02
N SER A 288 -3.54 4.38 -1.90
CA SER A 288 -4.16 4.50 -0.58
C SER A 288 -4.19 5.98 -0.21
N ALA A 289 -5.30 6.65 -0.50
CA ALA A 289 -5.51 8.07 -0.23
C ALA A 289 -5.95 8.29 1.22
N TYR A 290 -5.51 9.40 1.80
CA TYR A 290 -5.94 9.84 3.13
C TYR A 290 -5.93 11.35 3.26
N ALA A 291 -6.80 11.85 4.13
CA ALA A 291 -6.92 13.28 4.43
C ALA A 291 -7.45 13.52 5.84
N ALA A 292 -7.13 14.68 6.39
CA ALA A 292 -7.69 15.14 7.64
C ALA A 292 -9.18 15.51 7.47
N MET A 293 -9.96 15.30 8.53
CA MET A 293 -11.35 15.71 8.63
C MET A 293 -11.53 16.65 9.82
N SER A 294 -12.21 17.77 9.59
CA SER A 294 -12.61 18.69 10.66
C SER A 294 -13.81 18.17 11.46
N ASP A 295 -14.66 17.33 10.86
CA ASP A 295 -15.84 16.73 11.50
C ASP A 295 -16.13 15.32 10.97
N ILE A 296 -15.79 14.29 11.75
CA ILE A 296 -16.01 12.87 11.46
C ILE A 296 -17.49 12.47 11.38
N ASN A 297 -18.42 13.32 11.80
CA ASN A 297 -19.86 13.05 11.67
C ASN A 297 -20.37 13.35 10.26
N LYS A 298 -19.57 14.02 9.41
CA LYS A 298 -19.92 14.38 8.04
C LYS A 298 -19.43 13.32 7.06
N VAL A 299 -20.05 12.15 7.14
CA VAL A 299 -19.79 11.01 6.26
C VAL A 299 -21.08 10.57 5.59
N VAL A 300 -21.03 10.38 4.28
CA VAL A 300 -22.13 9.83 3.49
C VAL A 300 -21.86 8.35 3.23
N THR A 301 -22.89 7.54 3.35
CA THR A 301 -22.81 6.08 3.17
C THR A 301 -23.78 5.63 2.09
N PRO A 302 -23.51 4.52 1.38
CA PRO A 302 -24.35 4.09 0.26
C PRO A 302 -25.74 3.56 0.62
N ASP A 303 -26.05 3.32 1.91
CA ASP A 303 -27.38 2.90 2.32
C ASP A 303 -28.43 4.02 2.11
N LEU A 304 -29.47 3.70 1.35
CA LEU A 304 -30.55 4.64 1.03
C LEU A 304 -31.44 4.90 2.25
N LYS A 305 -31.33 6.09 2.82
CA LYS A 305 -32.03 6.48 4.06
C LYS A 305 -33.49 6.92 3.86
N ARG A 306 -33.88 7.32 2.64
CA ARG A 306 -35.21 7.91 2.33
C ARG A 306 -35.83 7.34 1.04
N ALA A 307 -35.88 6.01 0.91
CA ALA A 307 -36.47 5.35 -0.25
C ALA A 307 -37.89 5.88 -0.56
N GLY A 308 -38.14 6.26 -1.81
CA GLY A 308 -39.41 6.85 -2.26
C GLY A 308 -39.61 8.34 -1.91
N ALA A 309 -38.73 8.94 -1.10
CA ALA A 309 -38.79 10.35 -0.70
C ALA A 309 -37.52 11.16 -1.06
N SER A 310 -36.54 10.53 -1.71
CA SER A 310 -35.33 11.15 -2.25
C SER A 310 -35.17 10.83 -3.73
N SER A 311 -34.25 11.52 -4.40
CA SER A 311 -33.89 11.29 -5.81
C SER A 311 -32.52 10.64 -5.92
N LEU A 312 -32.31 9.84 -6.97
CA LEU A 312 -31.00 9.35 -7.37
C LEU A 312 -30.44 10.23 -8.48
N LEU A 313 -29.20 10.66 -8.33
CA LEU A 313 -28.48 11.46 -9.32
C LEU A 313 -27.29 10.65 -9.81
N PHE A 314 -27.12 10.59 -11.13
CA PHE A 314 -25.97 9.94 -11.76
C PHE A 314 -25.03 11.01 -12.31
N ILE A 315 -23.78 11.01 -11.83
CA ILE A 315 -22.72 11.90 -12.30
C ILE A 315 -21.83 11.10 -13.25
N ASP A 316 -22.02 11.31 -14.55
CA ASP A 316 -21.23 10.64 -15.57
C ASP A 316 -19.91 11.37 -15.84
N LEU A 317 -18.88 11.00 -15.08
CA LEU A 317 -17.51 11.50 -15.30
C LEU A 317 -16.91 11.03 -16.64
N ALA A 318 -17.46 9.99 -17.26
CA ALA A 318 -17.00 9.47 -18.54
C ALA A 318 -17.61 10.23 -19.74
N ASN A 319 -18.62 11.07 -19.52
CA ASN A 319 -19.32 11.87 -20.54
C ASN A 319 -19.82 11.01 -21.72
N GLY A 320 -20.60 9.98 -21.41
CA GLY A 320 -21.31 9.11 -22.36
C GLY A 320 -20.43 8.07 -23.06
N LYS A 321 -19.13 7.99 -22.74
CA LYS A 321 -18.19 7.11 -23.45
C LYS A 321 -18.40 5.62 -23.21
N ASN A 322 -19.03 5.24 -22.10
CA ASN A 322 -19.50 3.87 -21.81
C ASN A 322 -18.52 2.74 -22.17
N ARG A 323 -17.23 2.93 -21.88
CA ARG A 323 -16.18 1.97 -22.28
C ARG A 323 -16.28 0.68 -21.48
N LEU A 324 -16.01 -0.44 -22.13
CA LEU A 324 -16.13 -1.77 -21.53
C LEU A 324 -14.81 -2.52 -21.41
N ALA A 325 -13.71 -2.04 -22.00
CA ALA A 325 -12.41 -2.68 -21.82
C ALA A 325 -11.96 -2.70 -20.36
N GLY A 326 -11.47 -3.84 -19.92
CA GLY A 326 -11.06 -4.10 -18.55
C GLY A 326 -12.18 -3.96 -17.51
N SER A 327 -13.43 -4.09 -17.93
CA SER A 327 -14.59 -4.14 -17.04
C SER A 327 -14.80 -5.53 -16.44
N ALA A 328 -15.55 -5.59 -15.34
CA ALA A 328 -16.02 -6.85 -14.77
C ALA A 328 -16.84 -7.67 -15.79
N LEU A 329 -17.65 -7.01 -16.63
CA LEU A 329 -18.39 -7.66 -17.72
C LEU A 329 -17.46 -8.33 -18.73
N ALA A 330 -16.39 -7.65 -19.15
CA ALA A 330 -15.41 -8.27 -20.06
C ALA A 330 -14.73 -9.48 -19.40
N GLN A 331 -14.38 -9.35 -18.11
CA GLN A 331 -13.72 -10.41 -17.34
C GLN A 331 -14.59 -11.67 -17.20
N THR A 332 -15.90 -11.55 -16.92
CA THR A 332 -16.79 -12.74 -16.84
C THR A 332 -16.91 -13.51 -18.14
N ARG A 333 -16.53 -12.88 -19.26
CA ARG A 333 -16.54 -13.47 -20.60
C ARG A 333 -15.15 -13.88 -21.08
N SER A 334 -14.15 -13.87 -20.21
CA SER A 334 -12.76 -14.20 -20.55
C SER A 334 -12.25 -13.35 -21.72
N ARG A 335 -12.57 -12.05 -21.68
CA ARG A 335 -12.15 -11.04 -22.65
C ARG A 335 -11.60 -9.82 -21.93
N LEU A 336 -10.78 -9.05 -22.64
CA LEU A 336 -10.29 -7.77 -22.14
C LEU A 336 -11.01 -6.57 -22.76
N GLY A 337 -11.35 -6.61 -24.06
CA GLY A 337 -11.80 -5.43 -24.81
C GLY A 337 -10.62 -4.54 -25.23
N ASN A 338 -10.90 -3.47 -25.98
CA ASN A 338 -9.86 -2.60 -26.57
C ASN A 338 -10.12 -1.08 -26.48
N ASP A 339 -11.27 -0.67 -25.94
CA ASP A 339 -11.79 0.70 -25.91
C ASP A 339 -11.42 1.52 -24.67
#